data_AF-A0A2H0YWK0-F1
#
_entry.id   AF-A0A2H0YWK0-F1
#
_cell.length_a   1.000
_cell.length_b   1.000
_cell.length_c   1.000
_cell.angle_alpha   90.00
_cell.angle_beta   90.00
_cell.angle_gamma   90.00
#
_symmetry.space_group_name_H-M   'P 1'
#
loop_
_entity.id
_entity.type
_entity.pdbx_description
1 polymer ?
#
loop_
_entity_poly.entity_id
_entity_poly.type
_entity_poly.pdbx_seq_one_letter_code
_entity_poly.pdbx_strand_id
1 'polypeptide(L)'
;MIALFNTILYEPLFNGLIYLYHVIPGKDIGIAIILLTLAIKIVLFFPSLSAIKSQKALQETQPKLEALKKKYKDNKEELGKQLMKFYKDNKVSPFSSCLPLLIQLPILIALYRVFLNGLITDPATGLLTSGQLDHLYGYLRDVYSNTPIHSMFLGFIDMAKNKNIILAVIAGALQFWQGKMMVTRKPEIKTAGSKDENRAASLNRQMIYFMPIITVVFGYQFPAGLTLYWVVSTLFTIVQQHYFFRKKNSQPKQLLASPSNSNENKQ
;
A
#
# COMPACT_ATOMS: atom_id res chain seq x y z
N MET A 1 7.71 24.33 -2.25
CA MET A 1 7.48 22.87 -2.12
C MET A 1 6.50 22.53 -1.00
N ILE A 2 6.65 23.07 0.22
CA ILE A 2 5.73 22.82 1.36
C ILE A 2 4.32 23.36 1.09
N ALA A 3 4.18 24.57 0.54
CA ALA A 3 2.87 25.15 0.22
C ALA A 3 2.08 24.29 -0.79
N LEU A 4 2.73 23.84 -1.87
CA LEU A 4 2.11 22.97 -2.87
C LEU A 4 1.63 21.65 -2.26
N PHE A 5 2.45 21.02 -1.41
CA PHE A 5 2.06 19.80 -0.69
C PHE A 5 0.87 20.05 0.23
N ASN A 6 0.84 21.21 0.91
CA ASN A 6 -0.26 21.57 1.79
C ASN A 6 -1.57 21.67 1.01
N THR A 7 -1.58 22.50 -0.04
CA THR A 7 -2.78 22.79 -0.82
C THR A 7 -3.30 21.60 -1.62
N ILE A 8 -2.41 20.73 -2.13
CA ILE A 8 -2.82 19.59 -2.97
C ILE A 8 -3.18 18.36 -2.14
N LEU A 9 -2.50 18.11 -1.01
CA LEU A 9 -2.66 16.88 -0.26
C LEU A 9 -3.18 17.12 1.16
N TYR A 10 -2.48 17.92 1.95
CA TYR A 10 -2.82 18.05 3.38
C TYR A 10 -4.18 18.71 3.61
N GLU A 11 -4.43 19.88 3.02
CA GLU A 11 -5.67 20.65 3.20
C GLU A 11 -6.90 19.89 2.69
N PRO A 12 -6.90 19.28 1.48
CA PRO A 12 -8.04 18.49 1.02
C PRO A 12 -8.33 17.28 1.92
N LEU A 13 -7.28 16.59 2.41
CA LEU A 13 -7.45 15.44 3.30
C LEU A 13 -7.95 15.87 4.69
N PHE A 14 -7.43 16.98 5.22
CA PHE A 14 -7.86 17.52 6.51
C PHE A 14 -9.30 18.00 6.45
N ASN A 15 -9.64 18.82 5.46
CA ASN A 15 -11.00 19.29 5.24
C ASN A 15 -11.96 18.15 4.94
N GLY A 16 -11.52 17.16 4.16
CA GLY A 16 -12.30 15.94 3.92
C GLY A 16 -12.61 15.19 5.22
N LEU A 17 -11.64 15.05 6.12
CA LEU A 17 -11.85 14.43 7.43
C LEU A 17 -12.86 15.21 8.27
N ILE A 18 -12.68 16.53 8.40
CA ILE A 18 -13.54 17.39 9.22
C ILE A 18 -14.95 17.51 8.63
N TYR A 19 -15.08 17.54 7.31
CA TYR A 19 -16.35 17.47 6.62
C TYR A 19 -17.07 16.16 6.90
N LEU A 20 -16.38 15.02 6.76
CA LEU A 20 -16.97 13.71 7.07
C LEU A 20 -17.40 13.63 8.54
N TYR A 21 -16.56 14.09 9.47
CA TYR A 21 -16.91 14.18 10.88
C TYR A 21 -18.15 15.07 11.13
N HIS A 22 -18.30 16.15 10.37
CA HIS A 22 -19.46 17.04 10.46
C HIS A 22 -20.78 16.38 10.03
N VAL A 23 -20.75 15.63 8.91
CA VAL A 23 -21.97 15.06 8.31
C VAL A 23 -22.38 13.72 8.91
N ILE A 24 -21.47 13.01 9.58
CA ILE A 24 -21.76 11.69 10.17
C ILE A 24 -22.63 11.86 11.43
N PRO A 25 -23.76 11.13 11.54
CA PRO A 25 -24.54 11.07 12.76
C PRO A 25 -23.70 10.60 13.95
N GLY A 26 -23.76 11.34 15.06
CA GLY A 26 -22.98 11.04 16.26
C GLY A 26 -21.55 11.58 16.25
N LYS A 27 -21.10 12.23 15.15
CA LYS A 27 -19.78 12.89 15.05
C LYS A 27 -18.65 11.99 15.54
N ASP A 28 -18.59 10.77 15.00
CA ASP A 28 -17.55 9.80 15.34
C ASP A 28 -16.34 9.95 14.41
N ILE A 29 -15.18 10.29 14.98
CA ILE A 29 -13.97 10.55 14.20
C ILE A 29 -13.42 9.28 13.54
N GLY A 30 -13.58 8.10 14.16
CA GLY A 30 -13.08 6.86 13.58
C GLY A 30 -13.92 6.41 12.38
N ILE A 31 -15.24 6.63 12.41
CA ILE A 31 -16.09 6.46 11.22
C ILE A 31 -15.69 7.46 10.13
N ALA A 32 -15.41 8.71 10.49
CA ALA A 32 -14.91 9.71 9.53
C ALA A 32 -13.59 9.26 8.87
N ILE A 33 -12.66 8.70 9.65
CA ILE A 33 -11.40 8.12 9.16
C ILE A 33 -11.65 6.94 8.21
N ILE A 34 -12.56 6.03 8.57
CA ILE A 34 -12.93 4.88 7.71
C ILE A 34 -13.45 5.39 6.36
N LEU A 35 -14.41 6.32 6.36
CA LEU A 35 -14.99 6.86 5.13
C LEU A 35 -13.97 7.62 4.30
N LEU A 36 -13.12 8.43 4.93
CA LEU A 36 -12.03 9.12 4.24
C LEU A 36 -11.08 8.12 3.58
N THR A 37 -10.73 7.06 4.30
CA THR A 37 -9.85 6.00 3.77
C THR A 37 -10.46 5.33 2.54
N LEU A 38 -11.76 5.00 2.59
CA LEU A 38 -12.47 4.42 1.47
C LEU A 38 -12.53 5.38 0.27
N ALA A 39 -12.80 6.66 0.51
CA ALA A 39 -12.81 7.68 -0.54
C ALA A 39 -11.44 7.79 -1.23
N ILE A 40 -10.35 7.85 -0.45
CA ILE A 40 -8.98 7.85 -0.99
C ILE A 40 -8.73 6.59 -1.83
N LYS A 41 -9.13 5.42 -1.33
CA LYS A 41 -8.95 4.14 -2.05
C LYS A 41 -9.74 4.08 -3.35
N ILE A 42 -10.94 4.65 -3.39
CA ILE A 42 -11.75 4.74 -4.61
C ILE A 42 -11.08 5.67 -5.63
N VAL A 43 -10.59 6.84 -5.21
CA VAL A 43 -9.85 7.77 -6.09
C VAL A 43 -8.57 7.11 -6.64
N LEU A 44 -7.84 6.39 -5.80
CA LEU A 44 -6.61 5.70 -6.18
C LEU A 44 -6.83 4.32 -6.81
N PHE A 45 -8.10 3.90 -6.99
CA PHE A 45 -8.43 2.57 -7.46
C PHE A 45 -7.79 2.31 -8.83
N PHE A 46 -7.99 3.22 -9.78
CA PHE A 46 -7.51 3.05 -11.14
C PHE A 46 -5.97 2.93 -11.24
N PRO A 47 -5.17 3.84 -10.64
CA PRO A 47 -3.72 3.65 -10.55
C PRO A 47 -3.31 2.33 -9.88
N SER A 48 -4.01 1.95 -8.80
CA SER A 48 -3.74 0.71 -8.06
C SER A 48 -3.97 -0.54 -8.92
N LEU A 49 -4.92 -0.53 -9.85
CA LEU A 49 -5.16 -1.66 -10.76
C LEU A 49 -3.95 -2.00 -11.63
N SER A 50 -3.27 -0.99 -12.16
CA SER A 50 -2.09 -1.20 -13.00
C SER A 50 -0.99 -1.92 -12.22
N ALA A 51 -0.78 -1.49 -10.97
CA ALA A 51 0.21 -2.10 -10.10
C ALA A 51 -0.15 -3.55 -9.72
N ILE A 52 -1.41 -3.82 -9.39
CA ILE A 52 -1.89 -5.18 -9.09
C ILE A 52 -1.76 -6.11 -10.31
N LYS A 53 -2.09 -5.64 -11.51
CA LYS A 53 -1.93 -6.41 -12.76
C LYS A 53 -0.47 -6.77 -13.00
N SER A 54 0.44 -5.81 -12.85
CA SER A 54 1.87 -6.05 -13.02
C SER A 54 2.41 -7.05 -11.98
N GLN A 55 1.92 -6.97 -10.75
CA GLN A 55 2.29 -7.90 -9.69
C GLN A 55 1.76 -9.33 -9.94
N LYS A 56 0.55 -9.47 -10.49
CA LYS A 56 0.00 -10.77 -10.92
C LYS A 56 0.83 -11.40 -12.04
N ALA A 57 1.21 -10.61 -13.05
CA ALA A 57 2.06 -11.09 -14.15
C ALA A 57 3.43 -11.59 -13.65
N LEU A 58 4.00 -10.93 -12.65
CA LEU A 58 5.24 -11.40 -12.02
C LEU A 58 5.04 -12.73 -11.30
N GLN A 59 3.94 -12.93 -10.58
CA GLN A 59 3.61 -14.21 -9.94
C GLN A 59 3.45 -15.35 -10.97
N GLU A 60 2.72 -15.10 -12.06
CA GLU A 60 2.46 -16.09 -13.11
C GLU A 60 3.74 -16.51 -13.86
N THR A 61 4.73 -15.61 -13.94
CA THR A 61 6.02 -15.90 -14.59
C THR A 61 7.07 -16.52 -13.66
N GLN A 62 6.85 -16.55 -12.34
CA GLN A 62 7.79 -17.16 -11.39
C GLN A 62 8.20 -18.61 -11.72
N PRO A 63 7.29 -19.53 -12.11
CA PRO A 63 7.68 -20.92 -12.41
C PRO A 63 8.66 -21.01 -13.59
N LYS A 64 8.53 -20.13 -14.58
CA LYS A 64 9.43 -20.07 -15.74
C LYS A 64 10.77 -19.46 -15.36
N LEU A 65 10.77 -18.44 -14.50
CA LEU A 65 11.99 -17.86 -13.91
C LEU A 65 12.77 -18.92 -13.12
N GLU A 66 12.09 -19.76 -12.34
CA GLU A 66 12.72 -20.87 -11.61
C GLU A 66 13.36 -21.90 -12.54
N ALA A 67 12.67 -22.29 -13.61
CA ALA A 67 13.21 -23.21 -14.61
C ALA A 67 14.45 -22.64 -15.30
N LEU A 68 14.44 -21.34 -15.63
CA LEU A 68 15.58 -20.63 -16.20
C LEU A 68 16.78 -20.63 -15.23
N LYS A 69 16.54 -20.34 -13.95
CA LYS A 69 17.56 -20.39 -12.89
C LYS A 69 18.18 -21.78 -12.74
N LYS A 70 17.35 -22.83 -12.82
CA LYS A 70 17.84 -24.21 -12.75
C LYS A 70 18.71 -24.57 -13.95
N LYS A 71 18.36 -24.08 -15.15
CA LYS A 71 19.10 -24.33 -16.40
C LYS A 71 20.48 -23.66 -16.41
N TYR A 72 20.59 -22.43 -15.92
CA TYR A 72 21.84 -21.66 -15.93
C TYR A 72 22.48 -21.53 -14.55
N LYS A 73 22.25 -22.51 -13.66
CA LYS A 73 22.71 -22.46 -12.26
C LYS A 73 24.22 -22.27 -12.12
N ASP A 74 24.98 -22.85 -13.05
CA ASP A 74 26.45 -22.87 -13.02
C ASP A 74 27.09 -21.75 -13.87
N ASN A 75 26.30 -21.07 -14.71
CA ASN A 75 26.79 -19.99 -15.58
C ASN A 75 26.13 -18.64 -15.22
N LYS A 76 26.84 -17.86 -14.41
CA LYS A 76 26.37 -16.61 -13.81
C LYS A 76 26.08 -15.51 -14.84
N GLU A 77 27.00 -15.36 -15.78
CA GLU A 77 26.93 -14.31 -16.79
C GLU A 77 25.75 -14.58 -17.74
N GLU A 78 25.63 -15.84 -18.18
CA GLU A 78 24.54 -16.25 -19.05
C GLU A 78 23.19 -16.20 -18.33
N LEU A 79 23.13 -16.57 -17.04
CA LEU A 79 21.92 -16.42 -16.24
C LEU A 79 21.42 -14.98 -16.21
N GLY A 80 22.31 -14.00 -15.95
CA GLY A 80 21.94 -12.58 -15.92
C GLY A 80 21.39 -12.08 -17.26
N LYS A 81 22.06 -12.43 -18.38
CA LYS A 81 21.61 -12.09 -19.73
C LYS A 81 20.23 -12.67 -20.05
N GLN A 82 20.06 -13.97 -19.79
CA GLN A 82 18.80 -14.67 -20.07
C GLN A 82 17.66 -14.19 -19.17
N LEU A 83 17.95 -13.80 -17.95
CA LEU A 83 16.98 -13.24 -17.02
C LEU A 83 16.47 -11.87 -17.49
N MET A 84 17.37 -10.97 -17.87
CA MET A 84 16.98 -9.66 -18.41
C MET A 84 16.21 -9.79 -19.71
N LYS A 85 16.65 -10.72 -20.58
CA LYS A 85 15.92 -11.07 -21.80
C LYS A 85 14.52 -11.61 -21.46
N PHE A 86 14.40 -12.50 -20.48
CA PHE A 86 13.12 -13.03 -20.02
C PHE A 86 12.17 -11.91 -19.55
N TYR A 87 12.63 -10.97 -18.73
CA TYR A 87 11.82 -9.83 -18.27
C TYR A 87 11.34 -8.96 -19.43
N LYS A 88 12.23 -8.69 -20.40
CA LYS A 88 11.92 -7.89 -21.59
C LYS A 88 10.92 -8.59 -22.51
N ASP A 89 11.16 -9.87 -22.80
CA ASP A 89 10.33 -10.68 -23.70
C ASP A 89 8.93 -10.90 -23.13
N ASN A 90 8.81 -11.07 -21.79
CA ASN A 90 7.53 -11.24 -21.11
C ASN A 90 6.89 -9.90 -20.70
N LYS A 91 7.55 -8.75 -20.94
CA LYS A 91 7.09 -7.40 -20.55
C LYS A 91 6.74 -7.27 -19.06
N VAL A 92 7.51 -7.94 -18.20
CA VAL A 92 7.34 -7.92 -16.74
C VAL A 92 8.52 -7.17 -16.10
N SER A 93 8.25 -6.30 -15.12
CA SER A 93 9.30 -5.55 -14.40
C SER A 93 9.41 -6.01 -12.93
N PRO A 94 10.64 -6.28 -12.43
CA PRO A 94 10.86 -6.69 -11.04
C PRO A 94 10.50 -5.59 -10.02
N PHE A 95 10.58 -4.31 -10.41
CA PHE A 95 10.24 -3.17 -9.56
C PHE A 95 8.73 -2.92 -9.43
N SER A 96 7.91 -3.66 -10.16
CA SER A 96 6.45 -3.48 -10.11
C SER A 96 5.86 -3.77 -8.74
N SER A 97 6.56 -4.55 -7.91
CA SER A 97 6.13 -4.86 -6.53
C SER A 97 6.27 -3.68 -5.56
N CYS A 98 7.15 -2.71 -5.84
CA CYS A 98 7.35 -1.53 -4.98
C CYS A 98 6.65 -0.27 -5.49
N LEU A 99 6.17 -0.27 -6.75
CA LEU A 99 5.43 0.85 -7.33
C LEU A 99 4.21 1.30 -6.50
N PRO A 100 3.37 0.40 -5.92
CA PRO A 100 2.26 0.82 -5.06
C PRO A 100 2.71 1.66 -3.87
N LEU A 101 3.86 1.31 -3.27
CA LEU A 101 4.39 1.99 -2.10
C LEU A 101 4.81 3.42 -2.42
N LEU A 102 5.46 3.64 -3.58
CA LEU A 102 5.90 4.96 -4.02
C LEU A 102 4.73 5.91 -4.26
N ILE A 103 3.66 5.42 -4.88
CA ILE A 103 2.43 6.21 -5.09
C ILE A 103 1.76 6.53 -3.74
N GLN A 104 1.83 5.60 -2.79
CA GLN A 104 1.19 5.73 -1.48
C GLN A 104 1.94 6.67 -0.53
N LEU A 105 3.26 6.80 -0.66
CA LEU A 105 4.11 7.51 0.30
C LEU A 105 3.76 9.00 0.49
N PRO A 106 3.53 9.81 -0.57
CA PRO A 106 3.08 11.20 -0.40
C PRO A 106 1.76 11.33 0.37
N ILE A 107 0.82 10.41 0.12
CA ILE A 107 -0.49 10.39 0.77
C ILE A 107 -0.37 9.97 2.22
N LEU A 108 0.50 8.99 2.51
CA LEU A 108 0.81 8.58 3.87
C LEU A 108 1.40 9.74 4.69
N ILE A 109 2.33 10.52 4.10
CA ILE A 109 2.91 11.70 4.77
C ILE A 109 1.83 12.75 5.03
N ALA A 110 0.89 12.95 4.10
CA ALA A 110 -0.19 13.91 4.27
C ALA A 110 -1.14 13.49 5.39
N LEU A 111 -1.59 12.23 5.39
CA LEU A 111 -2.43 11.67 6.45
C LEU A 111 -1.74 11.65 7.81
N TYR A 112 -0.45 11.36 7.84
CA TYR A 112 0.37 11.45 9.05
C TYR A 112 0.29 12.85 9.66
N ARG A 113 0.43 13.90 8.85
CA ARG A 113 0.27 15.29 9.30
C ARG A 113 -1.15 15.61 9.73
N VAL A 114 -2.16 15.09 9.02
CA VAL A 114 -3.58 15.25 9.41
C VAL A 114 -3.83 14.69 10.81
N PHE A 115 -3.35 13.48 11.10
CA PHE A 115 -3.61 12.83 12.39
C PHE A 115 -2.72 13.34 13.52
N LEU A 116 -1.48 13.73 13.23
CA LEU A 116 -0.62 14.31 14.25
C LEU A 116 -0.97 15.74 14.58
N ASN A 117 -1.21 16.59 13.58
CA ASN A 117 -1.33 18.03 13.80
C ASN A 117 -2.75 18.52 13.63
N GLY A 118 -3.63 17.81 12.93
CA GLY A 118 -5.00 18.25 12.64
C GLY A 118 -6.02 17.90 13.73
N LEU A 119 -5.72 16.92 14.59
CA LEU A 119 -6.61 16.46 15.67
C LEU A 119 -6.14 16.85 17.08
N ILE A 120 -5.16 17.75 17.19
CA ILE A 120 -4.73 18.31 18.47
C ILE A 120 -5.71 19.40 18.87
N THR A 121 -6.62 19.13 19.80
CA THR A 121 -7.53 20.15 20.32
C THR A 121 -6.96 20.79 21.57
N ASP A 122 -7.43 22.00 21.88
CA ASP A 122 -7.20 22.62 23.18
C ASP A 122 -7.74 21.70 24.30
N PRO A 123 -6.93 21.33 25.31
CA PRO A 123 -7.34 20.37 26.33
C PRO A 123 -8.49 20.84 27.23
N ALA A 124 -8.70 22.15 27.36
CA ALA A 124 -9.73 22.71 28.23
C ALA A 124 -11.07 22.86 27.51
N THR A 125 -11.04 23.22 26.22
CA THR A 125 -12.22 23.57 25.44
C THR A 125 -12.58 22.55 24.37
N GLY A 126 -11.65 21.67 23.97
CA GLY A 126 -11.82 20.73 22.86
C GLY A 126 -11.86 21.39 21.48
N LEU A 127 -11.57 22.70 21.40
CA LEU A 127 -11.58 23.47 20.16
C LEU A 127 -10.29 23.25 19.35
N LEU A 128 -10.39 23.46 18.04
CA LEU A 128 -9.21 23.52 17.18
C LEU A 128 -8.39 24.79 17.47
N THR A 129 -7.08 24.64 17.41
CA THR A 129 -6.13 25.75 17.55
C THR A 129 -6.15 26.66 16.31
N SER A 130 -5.72 27.91 16.45
CA SER A 130 -5.66 28.88 15.34
C SER A 130 -4.89 28.34 14.12
N GLY A 131 -3.75 27.67 14.35
CA GLY A 131 -2.96 27.08 13.28
C GLY A 131 -3.66 25.97 12.50
N GLN A 132 -4.62 25.24 13.11
CA GLN A 132 -5.43 24.25 12.40
C GLN A 132 -6.59 24.91 11.65
N LEU A 133 -7.21 25.93 12.27
CA LEU A 133 -8.32 26.68 11.67
C LEU A 133 -7.90 27.37 10.36
N ASP A 134 -6.64 27.81 10.26
CA ASP A 134 -6.10 28.41 9.04
C ASP A 134 -6.01 27.42 7.86
N HIS A 135 -6.01 26.11 8.13
CA HIS A 135 -6.04 25.06 7.11
C HIS A 135 -7.46 24.57 6.79
N LEU A 136 -8.49 25.07 7.47
CA LEU A 136 -9.88 24.77 7.15
C LEU A 136 -10.43 25.73 6.10
N TYR A 137 -11.24 25.18 5.21
CA TYR A 137 -12.04 25.95 4.27
C TYR A 137 -13.14 26.72 5.01
N GLY A 138 -13.51 27.90 4.49
CA GLY A 138 -14.30 28.91 5.21
C GLY A 138 -15.50 28.36 5.99
N TYR A 139 -16.37 27.59 5.34
CA TYR A 139 -17.54 26.99 6.00
C TYR A 139 -17.18 26.14 7.23
N LEU A 140 -16.17 25.27 7.12
CA LEU A 140 -15.74 24.43 8.23
C LEU A 140 -15.00 25.22 9.29
N ARG A 141 -14.20 26.23 8.88
CA ARG A 141 -13.51 27.14 9.80
C ARG A 141 -14.51 27.86 10.71
N ASP A 142 -15.58 28.40 10.13
CA ASP A 142 -16.59 29.14 10.89
C ASP A 142 -17.29 28.24 11.91
N VAL A 143 -17.66 27.01 11.52
CA VAL A 143 -18.31 26.05 12.41
C VAL A 143 -17.37 25.59 13.53
N TYR A 144 -16.14 25.18 13.21
CA TYR A 144 -15.22 24.57 14.16
C TYR A 144 -14.35 25.57 14.93
N SER A 145 -14.49 26.86 14.64
CA SER A 145 -13.96 27.92 15.52
C SER A 145 -14.64 27.93 16.90
N ASN A 146 -15.88 27.45 16.98
CA ASN A 146 -16.68 27.43 18.22
C ASN A 146 -17.23 26.04 18.58
N THR A 147 -16.94 25.00 17.78
CA THR A 147 -17.45 23.65 18.01
C THR A 147 -16.32 22.70 18.39
N PRO A 148 -16.39 22.02 19.55
CA PRO A 148 -15.35 21.08 19.95
C PRO A 148 -15.35 19.82 19.09
N ILE A 149 -14.17 19.20 18.96
CA ILE A 149 -13.97 17.93 18.26
C ILE A 149 -13.65 16.85 19.27
N HIS A 150 -14.37 15.73 19.19
CA HIS A 150 -14.12 14.56 20.01
C HIS A 150 -13.32 13.54 19.20
N SER A 151 -12.23 13.06 19.78
CA SER A 151 -11.32 12.11 19.14
C SER A 151 -11.72 10.64 19.35
N MET A 152 -12.87 10.36 19.96
CA MET A 152 -13.30 9.00 20.29
C MET A 152 -13.85 8.26 19.06
N PHE A 153 -13.43 7.01 18.90
CA PHE A 153 -13.98 6.02 17.99
C PHE A 153 -14.80 5.01 18.81
N LEU A 154 -16.08 4.90 18.45
CA LEU A 154 -17.09 4.03 19.07
C LEU A 154 -17.21 4.21 20.60
N GLY A 155 -16.71 5.32 21.14
CA GLY A 155 -16.72 5.63 22.57
C GLY A 155 -15.64 4.94 23.42
N PHE A 156 -14.75 4.11 22.85
CA PHE A 156 -13.74 3.37 23.64
C PHE A 156 -12.30 3.44 23.13
N ILE A 157 -12.06 3.93 21.91
CA ILE A 157 -10.69 4.16 21.42
C ILE A 157 -10.50 5.64 21.10
N ASP A 158 -9.52 6.28 21.72
CA ASP A 158 -9.13 7.64 21.36
C ASP A 158 -8.20 7.61 20.12
N MET A 159 -8.65 8.20 19.01
CA MET A 159 -7.92 8.27 17.74
C MET A 159 -6.74 9.23 17.76
N ALA A 160 -6.75 10.24 18.63
CA ALA A 160 -5.65 11.18 18.79
C ALA A 160 -4.52 10.59 19.67
N LYS A 161 -4.85 9.62 20.51
CA LYS A 161 -3.89 8.97 21.41
C LYS A 161 -2.97 8.00 20.68
N ASN A 162 -1.72 7.96 21.11
CA ASN A 162 -0.70 7.00 20.72
C ASN A 162 -0.66 5.79 21.67
N LYS A 163 0.22 4.82 21.40
CA LYS A 163 0.40 3.56 22.17
C LYS A 163 -0.79 2.60 22.13
N ASN A 164 -1.59 2.65 21.06
CA ASN A 164 -2.72 1.75 20.83
C ASN A 164 -2.26 0.38 20.28
N ILE A 165 -1.74 -0.47 21.15
CA ILE A 165 -1.12 -1.75 20.76
C ILE A 165 -2.08 -2.72 20.06
N ILE A 166 -3.34 -2.77 20.50
CA ILE A 166 -4.36 -3.68 19.92
C ILE A 166 -4.54 -3.36 18.44
N LEU A 167 -4.73 -2.08 18.11
CA LEU A 167 -4.92 -1.63 16.74
C LEU A 167 -3.65 -1.82 15.90
N ALA A 168 -2.47 -1.60 16.49
CA ALA A 168 -1.19 -1.79 15.83
C ALA A 168 -0.93 -3.25 15.46
N VAL A 169 -1.21 -4.18 16.37
CA VAL A 169 -1.10 -5.63 16.13
C VAL A 169 -2.10 -6.08 15.05
N ILE A 170 -3.33 -5.58 15.07
CA ILE A 170 -4.33 -5.87 14.02
C ILE A 170 -3.83 -5.36 12.66
N ALA A 171 -3.32 -4.14 12.59
CA ALA A 171 -2.77 -3.57 11.36
C ALA A 171 -1.63 -4.43 10.80
N GLY A 172 -0.66 -4.79 11.64
CA GLY A 172 0.45 -5.66 11.26
C GLY A 172 -0.01 -7.06 10.83
N ALA A 173 -0.93 -7.69 11.57
CA ALA A 173 -1.45 -9.01 11.25
C ALA A 173 -2.19 -9.02 9.90
N LEU A 174 -3.04 -8.02 9.65
CA LEU A 174 -3.73 -7.85 8.38
C LEU A 174 -2.75 -7.60 7.23
N GLN A 175 -1.73 -6.77 7.43
CA GLN A 175 -0.73 -6.49 6.41
C GLN A 175 0.12 -7.73 6.10
N PHE A 176 0.46 -8.52 7.12
CA PHE A 176 1.14 -9.79 6.94
C PHE A 176 0.27 -10.77 6.14
N TRP A 177 -1.01 -10.87 6.48
CA TRP A 177 -1.94 -11.73 5.76
C TRP A 177 -2.10 -11.30 4.30
N GLN A 178 -2.32 -10.00 4.06
CA GLN A 178 -2.34 -9.39 2.73
C GLN A 178 -1.08 -9.76 1.93
N GLY A 179 0.11 -9.55 2.50
CA GLY A 179 1.38 -9.88 1.84
C GLY A 179 1.48 -11.36 1.51
N LYS A 180 1.10 -12.24 2.45
CA LYS A 180 1.13 -13.70 2.28
C LYS A 180 0.19 -14.18 1.16
N MET A 181 -0.94 -13.51 0.93
CA MET A 181 -1.84 -13.82 -0.19
C MET A 181 -1.19 -13.62 -1.56
N MET A 182 -0.13 -12.82 -1.62
CA MET A 182 0.59 -12.49 -2.86
C MET A 182 1.87 -13.32 -3.06
N VAL A 183 2.21 -14.19 -2.11
CA VAL A 183 3.40 -15.06 -2.23
C VAL A 183 3.02 -16.35 -2.93
N THR A 184 3.46 -16.50 -4.17
CA THR A 184 3.62 -17.82 -4.78
C THR A 184 4.80 -18.49 -4.07
N ARG A 185 4.52 -19.45 -3.18
CA ARG A 185 5.56 -20.25 -2.51
C ARG A 185 6.41 -20.96 -3.56
N LYS A 186 7.75 -20.85 -3.52
CA LYS A 186 8.74 -21.94 -3.78
C LYS A 186 10.22 -21.49 -3.69
N PRO A 187 11.19 -22.44 -3.58
CA PRO A 187 12.40 -22.32 -2.76
C PRO A 187 13.51 -21.47 -3.38
N GLU A 188 14.32 -20.85 -2.51
CA GLU A 188 15.58 -20.21 -2.88
C GLU A 188 16.54 -21.22 -3.50
N ILE A 189 16.69 -21.18 -4.84
CA ILE A 189 17.81 -21.85 -5.49
C ILE A 189 19.06 -21.02 -5.16
N LYS A 190 19.89 -21.51 -4.25
CA LYS A 190 21.20 -20.91 -3.93
C LYS A 190 22.14 -21.10 -5.14
N THR A 191 22.08 -20.18 -6.09
CA THR A 191 22.97 -20.05 -7.25
C THR A 191 24.10 -19.08 -6.94
N ALA A 192 25.34 -19.41 -7.34
CA ALA A 192 26.51 -18.60 -7.04
C ALA A 192 26.54 -17.25 -7.79
N GLY A 193 25.67 -17.02 -8.78
CA GLY A 193 25.72 -15.86 -9.70
C GLY A 193 24.56 -14.88 -9.71
N SER A 194 23.48 -15.16 -9.00
CA SER A 194 22.29 -14.32 -9.00
C SER A 194 22.32 -13.29 -7.87
N LYS A 195 23.47 -12.62 -7.63
CA LYS A 195 23.60 -11.70 -6.49
C LYS A 195 22.52 -10.60 -6.52
N ASP A 196 22.28 -9.94 -7.64
CA ASP A 196 21.32 -8.82 -7.71
C ASP A 196 19.86 -9.25 -7.70
N GLU A 197 19.56 -10.44 -8.23
CA GLU A 197 18.18 -10.92 -8.30
C GLU A 197 17.78 -11.81 -7.11
N ASN A 198 18.70 -12.59 -6.54
CA ASN A 198 18.50 -13.17 -5.20
C ASN A 198 18.38 -12.05 -4.18
N ARG A 199 19.06 -10.90 -4.37
CA ARG A 199 18.77 -9.68 -3.61
C ARG A 199 17.36 -9.19 -3.87
N ALA A 200 16.91 -8.98 -5.11
CA ALA A 200 15.53 -8.55 -5.39
C ALA A 200 14.43 -9.48 -4.83
N ALA A 201 14.58 -10.79 -4.99
CA ALA A 201 13.67 -11.79 -4.42
C ALA A 201 13.73 -11.83 -2.88
N SER A 202 14.93 -11.73 -2.30
CA SER A 202 15.09 -11.63 -0.84
C SER A 202 14.51 -10.32 -0.29
N LEU A 203 14.63 -9.20 -1.02
CA LEU A 203 14.03 -7.91 -0.67
C LEU A 203 12.51 -8.03 -0.65
N ASN A 204 11.90 -8.65 -1.66
CA ASN A 204 10.45 -8.91 -1.68
C ASN A 204 10.02 -9.78 -0.49
N ARG A 205 10.74 -10.88 -0.22
CA ARG A 205 10.47 -11.75 0.93
C ARG A 205 10.60 -10.99 2.25
N GLN A 206 11.67 -10.24 2.43
CA GLN A 206 11.90 -9.42 3.62
C GLN A 206 10.78 -8.39 3.79
N MET A 207 10.30 -7.75 2.73
CA MET A 207 9.19 -6.80 2.81
C MET A 207 7.94 -7.42 3.44
N ILE A 208 7.59 -8.67 3.10
CA ILE A 208 6.37 -9.31 3.63
C ILE A 208 6.44 -9.56 5.14
N TYR A 209 7.62 -9.81 5.70
CA TYR A 209 7.78 -10.05 7.14
C TYR A 209 8.17 -8.79 7.91
N PHE A 210 9.02 -7.95 7.31
CA PHE A 210 9.57 -6.76 7.93
C PHE A 210 8.55 -5.61 7.96
N MET A 211 7.80 -5.38 6.88
CA MET A 211 6.83 -4.29 6.84
C MET A 211 5.74 -4.43 7.90
N PRO A 212 5.13 -5.61 8.14
CA PRO A 212 4.20 -5.78 9.26
C PRO A 212 4.79 -5.42 10.62
N ILE A 213 6.05 -5.76 10.89
CA ILE A 213 6.72 -5.43 12.15
C ILE A 213 6.86 -3.91 12.27
N ILE A 214 7.33 -3.26 11.21
CA ILE A 214 7.46 -1.79 11.15
C ILE A 214 6.10 -1.11 11.36
N THR A 215 5.04 -1.65 10.76
CA THR A 215 3.67 -1.15 10.96
C THR A 215 3.19 -1.31 12.39
N VAL A 216 3.53 -2.40 13.09
CA VAL A 216 3.22 -2.54 14.52
C VAL A 216 3.98 -1.50 15.35
N VAL A 217 5.28 -1.33 15.10
CA VAL A 217 6.12 -0.36 15.84
C VAL A 217 5.61 1.07 15.63
N PHE A 218 5.39 1.48 14.38
CA PHE A 218 4.88 2.81 14.08
C PHE A 218 3.42 2.99 14.49
N GLY A 219 2.59 1.96 14.34
CA GLY A 219 1.19 1.99 14.76
C GLY A 219 1.04 2.10 16.28
N TYR A 220 2.05 1.65 17.03
CA TYR A 220 2.17 1.88 18.47
C TYR A 220 2.70 3.29 18.77
N GLN A 221 3.67 3.80 18.02
CA GLN A 221 4.28 5.09 18.29
C GLN A 221 3.37 6.29 17.93
N PHE A 222 2.53 6.14 16.92
CA PHE A 222 1.74 7.23 16.34
C PHE A 222 0.26 7.21 16.76
N PRO A 223 -0.51 8.29 16.49
CA PRO A 223 -1.93 8.36 16.81
C PRO A 223 -2.72 7.20 16.20
N ALA A 224 -3.69 6.68 16.95
CA ALA A 224 -4.52 5.56 16.51
C ALA A 224 -5.26 5.82 15.21
N GLY A 225 -5.57 7.08 14.87
CA GLY A 225 -6.20 7.42 13.59
C GLY A 225 -5.37 6.98 12.38
N LEU A 226 -4.04 7.09 12.45
CA LEU A 226 -3.15 6.59 11.40
C LEU A 226 -3.16 5.06 11.32
N THR A 227 -3.19 4.40 12.47
CA THR A 227 -3.22 2.93 12.53
C THR A 227 -4.56 2.39 12.04
N LEU A 228 -5.67 3.07 12.34
CA LEU A 228 -7.00 2.75 11.80
C LEU A 228 -7.03 2.89 10.28
N TYR A 229 -6.43 3.96 9.76
CA TYR A 229 -6.23 4.13 8.32
C TYR A 229 -5.50 2.92 7.71
N TRP A 230 -4.41 2.43 8.32
CA TRP A 230 -3.72 1.22 7.83
C TRP A 230 -4.60 -0.01 7.83
N VAL A 231 -5.38 -0.24 8.90
CA VAL A 231 -6.33 -1.37 8.99
C VAL A 231 -7.32 -1.33 7.83
N VAL A 232 -8.03 -0.22 7.65
CA VAL A 232 -9.08 -0.06 6.62
C VAL A 232 -8.47 -0.13 5.22
N SER A 233 -7.33 0.54 5.02
CA SER A 233 -6.58 0.54 3.75
C SER A 233 -6.14 -0.87 3.34
N THR A 234 -5.71 -1.67 4.31
CA THR A 234 -5.29 -3.06 4.09
C THR A 234 -6.49 -3.95 3.80
N LEU A 235 -7.59 -3.82 4.55
CA LEU A 235 -8.83 -4.55 4.29
C LEU A 235 -9.37 -4.28 2.89
N PHE A 236 -9.43 -3.01 2.48
CA PHE A 236 -9.83 -2.64 1.12
C PHE A 236 -8.93 -3.32 0.08
N THR A 237 -7.61 -3.31 0.31
CA THR A 237 -6.67 -3.89 -0.63
C THR A 237 -6.78 -5.43 -0.69
N ILE A 238 -7.06 -6.10 0.43
CA ILE A 238 -7.35 -7.54 0.46
C ILE A 238 -8.60 -7.84 -0.38
N VAL A 239 -9.67 -7.08 -0.20
CA VAL A 239 -10.91 -7.23 -0.99
C VAL A 239 -10.63 -7.00 -2.48
N GLN A 240 -9.88 -5.95 -2.80
CA GLN A 240 -9.46 -5.64 -4.18
C GLN A 240 -8.64 -6.80 -4.77
N GLN A 241 -7.60 -7.26 -4.07
CA GLN A 241 -6.76 -8.39 -4.52
C GLN A 241 -7.59 -9.65 -4.72
N HIS A 242 -8.49 -9.98 -3.80
CA HIS A 242 -9.36 -11.15 -3.92
C HIS A 242 -10.25 -11.09 -5.16
N TYR A 243 -10.85 -9.93 -5.44
CA TYR A 243 -11.66 -9.71 -6.65
C TYR A 243 -10.83 -9.87 -7.94
N PHE A 244 -9.63 -9.29 -8.00
CA PHE A 244 -8.78 -9.33 -9.20
C PHE A 244 -8.01 -10.66 -9.39
N PHE A 245 -7.66 -11.35 -8.31
CA PHE A 245 -6.91 -12.61 -8.35
C PHE A 245 -7.84 -13.83 -8.51
N ARG A 246 -9.10 -13.79 -8.04
CA ARG A 246 -10.09 -14.87 -8.30
C ARG A 246 -10.54 -14.97 -9.76
N LYS A 247 -10.31 -13.96 -10.60
CA LYS A 247 -10.56 -14.06 -12.04
C LYS A 247 -9.51 -15.00 -12.66
N LYS A 248 -9.78 -16.31 -12.53
CA LYS A 248 -9.05 -17.44 -13.09
C LYS A 248 -9.62 -17.72 -14.49
N ASN A 249 -8.73 -17.87 -15.48
CA ASN A 249 -8.99 -18.46 -16.80
C ASN A 249 -9.98 -17.74 -17.75
N SER A 250 -9.60 -16.59 -18.32
CA SER A 250 -10.23 -16.14 -19.57
C SER A 250 -9.28 -15.31 -20.44
N GLN A 251 -8.14 -15.89 -20.87
CA GLN A 251 -7.54 -15.57 -22.18
C GLN A 251 -6.81 -16.84 -22.68
N PRO A 252 -6.94 -17.21 -23.96
CA PRO A 252 -6.65 -18.54 -24.49
C PRO A 252 -5.15 -18.80 -24.70
N LYS A 253 -4.81 -20.09 -24.77
CA LYS A 253 -3.52 -20.72 -25.13
C LYS A 253 -2.78 -20.18 -26.38
N GLN A 254 -3.21 -19.10 -27.03
CA GLN A 254 -2.77 -18.70 -28.37
C GLN A 254 -1.49 -17.86 -28.45
N LEU A 255 -0.89 -17.42 -27.34
CA LEU A 255 0.43 -16.75 -27.37
C LEU A 255 1.63 -17.69 -27.22
N LEU A 256 1.40 -19.01 -27.20
CA LEU A 256 2.44 -20.04 -27.10
C LEU A 256 2.77 -20.75 -28.42
N ALA A 257 2.15 -20.33 -29.54
CA ALA A 257 2.63 -20.63 -30.89
C ALA A 257 3.08 -19.28 -31.47
N SER A 258 4.36 -19.08 -31.80
CA SER A 258 5.07 -19.69 -32.93
C SER A 258 6.55 -19.28 -32.91
N PRO A 259 7.43 -19.79 -33.80
CA PRO A 259 7.42 -21.09 -34.47
C PRO A 259 8.68 -21.92 -34.14
N SER A 260 8.53 -23.21 -34.39
CA SER A 260 9.54 -24.21 -34.73
C SER A 260 10.91 -23.68 -35.14
N ASN A 261 11.95 -24.26 -34.53
CA ASN A 261 13.25 -24.44 -35.16
C ASN A 261 13.06 -24.95 -36.58
N SER A 262 13.58 -24.22 -37.56
CA SER A 262 13.94 -24.75 -38.87
C SER A 262 15.08 -23.89 -39.39
N ASN A 263 16.30 -24.32 -39.11
CA ASN A 263 17.31 -24.60 -40.13
C ASN A 263 18.57 -25.09 -39.42
N GLU A 264 18.57 -26.41 -39.20
CA GLU A 264 19.77 -27.21 -39.19
C GLU A 264 20.55 -26.96 -40.48
N ASN A 265 21.87 -26.87 -40.31
CA ASN A 265 22.91 -27.23 -41.26
C ASN A 265 22.43 -28.14 -42.41
N LYS A 266 22.51 -27.60 -43.63
CA LYS A 266 22.95 -28.33 -44.83
C LYS A 266 23.97 -27.39 -45.50
N GLN A 267 25.25 -27.74 -45.38
CA GLN A 267 26.07 -28.27 -46.49
C GLN A 267 26.15 -27.29 -47.66
#